data_AF-A0A9E7FIE8-F1
#
_entry.id   AF-A0A9E7FIE8-F1
#
_cell.length_a   1.000
_cell.length_b   1.000
_cell.length_c   1.000
_cell.angle_alpha   90.00
_cell.angle_beta   90.00
_cell.angle_gamma   90.00
#
_symmetry.space_group_name_H-M   'P 1'
#
loop_
_entity.id
_entity.type
_entity.pdbx_description
1 polymer ?
#
loop_
_entity_poly.entity_id
_entity_poly.type
_entity_poly.pdbx_seq_one_letter_code
_entity_poly.pdbx_strand_id
1 'polypeptide(L)'
;MTRALSWLPSRGISEWRGFALHRFWSKRIPLLPARPVSGFPALLPPATATSSSAPPSSSSSVFSSPPPSSYSPEEEVGCEPIQNGPDPLPCIPTYTFFVSFVYVLGSASVPDVGTPVNISIGSHVWVEDPAVAWIDGHVAKITGDNAEVQTSSGKMVVANLSKVYPKDMEAPAGGVDDMTKLSYLHEPGVLQNLAARYQLNEIYTYTGNILIAINPFQRLPHLYDSHMMTQYKGAPLGELSPHVFAVADVAFRAMINEGKSNSILVSGESGAGKTETTKMLMRYLAYLGGRAATEGRTVEQQVLESNPVLEAFGNAKTVRNNNSSRFGKFVEIQFNRQGKISGAAIRTYLLERSRVCQISDPERNYHCFYLLCAAPQEIIEKYKLGKPSSFHYLNQSNCYELVGVSDAHDYLATRRAMDIVGISAQEQVKINFLLSMI
;
A
#
# COMPACT_ATOMS: atom_id res chain seq x y z
N MET A 1 4.20 2.23 -27.59
CA MET A 1 4.65 2.09 -26.18
C MET A 1 6.17 2.29 -26.10
N THR A 2 6.63 3.48 -26.48
CA THR A 2 8.05 3.90 -26.49
C THR A 2 8.06 5.43 -26.65
N ARG A 3 9.12 6.12 -26.18
CA ARG A 3 9.24 7.60 -26.05
C ARG A 3 8.42 8.26 -24.93
N ALA A 4 8.86 8.06 -23.69
CA ALA A 4 8.59 8.97 -22.56
C ALA A 4 9.68 8.87 -21.44
N LEU A 5 10.93 8.54 -21.79
CA LEU A 5 12.06 8.43 -20.85
C LEU A 5 13.37 8.84 -21.53
N SER A 6 13.58 10.15 -21.69
CA SER A 6 14.84 10.70 -22.17
C SER A 6 15.05 12.13 -21.64
N TRP A 7 15.33 12.28 -20.34
CA TRP A 7 15.95 13.46 -19.72
C TRP A 7 16.34 13.15 -18.25
N LEU A 8 17.41 12.37 -18.06
CA LEU A 8 18.15 12.23 -16.80
C LEU A 8 19.64 12.11 -17.14
N PRO A 9 20.55 12.89 -16.53
CA PRO A 9 21.98 12.78 -16.80
C PRO A 9 22.54 11.43 -16.33
N SER A 10 23.16 10.70 -17.25
CA SER A 10 23.81 9.42 -16.97
C SER A 10 25.18 9.61 -16.32
N ARG A 11 25.29 9.32 -15.01
CA ARG A 11 26.54 8.96 -14.33
C ARG A 11 26.27 8.23 -13.00
N GLY A 12 26.59 6.93 -12.96
CA GLY A 12 27.12 6.30 -11.75
C GLY A 12 26.19 5.64 -10.72
N ILE A 13 24.92 5.30 -11.01
CA ILE A 13 24.13 4.39 -10.16
C ILE A 13 23.33 3.42 -11.03
N SER A 14 23.91 2.24 -11.32
CA SER A 14 23.30 1.23 -12.20
C SER A 14 23.42 -0.19 -11.65
N GLU A 15 23.11 -0.41 -10.36
CA GLU A 15 23.07 -1.78 -9.81
C GLU A 15 22.13 -2.01 -8.61
N TRP A 16 21.22 -1.08 -8.29
CA TRP A 16 20.22 -1.26 -7.23
C TRP A 16 18.79 -1.13 -7.76
N ARG A 17 18.28 -2.22 -8.33
CA ARG A 17 16.85 -2.43 -8.60
C ARG A 17 16.38 -3.71 -7.91
N GLY A 18 15.60 -3.55 -6.84
CA GLY A 18 14.85 -4.65 -6.22
C GLY A 18 15.69 -5.64 -5.42
N PHE A 19 16.12 -5.24 -4.21
CA PHE A 19 16.69 -6.16 -3.23
C PHE A 19 16.00 -6.02 -1.86
N ALA A 20 16.15 -7.07 -1.03
CA ALA A 20 15.75 -7.20 0.39
C ALA A 20 14.26 -7.34 0.80
N LEU A 21 13.24 -6.82 0.10
CA LEU A 21 11.86 -6.84 0.67
C LEU A 21 10.98 -8.10 0.39
N HIS A 22 11.23 -8.89 -0.67
CA HIS A 22 10.23 -9.90 -1.11
C HIS A 22 10.24 -11.23 -0.34
N ARG A 23 11.37 -11.69 0.21
CA ARG A 23 11.38 -12.91 1.06
C ARG A 23 10.75 -12.67 2.44
N PHE A 24 10.82 -11.44 2.92
CA PHE A 24 10.43 -11.01 4.27
C PHE A 24 8.95 -11.29 4.61
N TRP A 25 8.06 -11.30 3.62
CA TRP A 25 6.60 -11.48 3.82
C TRP A 25 6.10 -12.91 3.54
N SER A 26 6.94 -13.78 2.97
CA SER A 26 6.60 -15.19 2.74
C SER A 26 6.77 -16.07 3.98
N LYS A 27 7.46 -15.56 5.01
CA LYS A 27 7.71 -16.27 6.27
C LYS A 27 7.02 -15.48 7.39
N ARG A 28 6.13 -16.11 8.14
CA ARG A 28 5.33 -15.43 9.18
C ARG A 28 6.24 -14.97 10.31
N ILE A 29 6.17 -13.68 10.66
CA ILE A 29 6.47 -13.25 12.02
C ILE A 29 5.44 -13.95 12.93
N PRO A 30 5.85 -14.69 13.97
CA PRO A 30 4.90 -15.29 14.91
C PRO A 30 4.13 -14.19 15.64
N LEU A 31 2.85 -14.03 15.31
CA LEU A 31 1.94 -13.18 16.06
C LEU A 31 1.79 -13.75 17.47
N LEU A 32 2.38 -13.08 18.46
CA LEU A 32 2.12 -13.39 19.86
C LEU A 32 0.62 -13.22 20.14
N PRO A 33 -0.05 -14.22 20.75
CA PRO A 33 -1.49 -14.15 20.96
C PRO A 33 -1.85 -13.03 21.94
N ALA A 34 -2.84 -12.21 21.56
CA ALA A 34 -3.45 -11.26 22.47
C ALA A 34 -4.02 -11.99 23.70
N ARG A 35 -3.81 -11.44 24.90
CA ARG A 35 -4.37 -12.01 26.14
C ARG A 35 -5.91 -12.03 26.06
N PRO A 36 -6.56 -13.18 26.26
CA PRO A 36 -8.02 -13.24 26.26
C PRO A 36 -8.58 -12.57 27.52
N VAL A 37 -9.57 -11.69 27.34
CA VAL A 37 -10.43 -11.21 28.42
C VAL A 37 -11.51 -12.27 28.66
N SER A 38 -11.66 -12.73 29.90
CA SER A 38 -12.59 -13.79 30.29
C SER A 38 -14.05 -13.34 30.31
N GLY A 39 -14.96 -14.06 29.65
CA GLY A 39 -16.40 -13.79 29.77
C GLY A 39 -17.35 -14.64 28.91
N PHE A 40 -17.88 -15.71 29.51
CA PHE A 40 -19.09 -16.47 29.12
C PHE A 40 -19.05 -17.41 27.87
N PRO A 41 -19.87 -18.49 27.88
CA PRO A 41 -19.60 -19.70 27.07
C PRO A 41 -20.38 -19.80 25.76
N ALA A 42 -19.84 -20.59 24.83
CA ALA A 42 -20.46 -20.93 23.55
C ALA A 42 -21.49 -22.07 23.66
N LEU A 43 -22.54 -22.00 22.84
CA LEU A 43 -23.46 -23.11 22.56
C LEU A 43 -23.12 -23.75 21.21
N LEU A 44 -23.11 -25.08 21.17
CA LEU A 44 -22.82 -25.90 19.99
C LEU A 44 -24.05 -26.02 19.06
N PRO A 45 -23.87 -26.04 17.72
CA PRO A 45 -24.88 -26.57 16.80
C PRO A 45 -24.69 -28.08 16.56
N PRO A 46 -25.78 -28.86 16.35
CA PRO A 46 -25.70 -30.26 15.95
C PRO A 46 -25.52 -30.44 14.44
N ALA A 47 -25.10 -31.65 14.02
CA ALA A 47 -24.83 -32.02 12.64
C ALA A 47 -25.88 -32.97 12.06
N THR A 48 -26.14 -32.84 10.75
CA THR A 48 -26.75 -33.81 9.82
C THR A 48 -26.41 -33.36 8.38
N ALA A 49 -26.45 -34.14 7.31
CA ALA A 49 -26.19 -35.56 7.01
C ALA A 49 -26.63 -35.81 5.55
N THR A 50 -25.67 -36.13 4.67
CA THR A 50 -25.78 -37.04 3.49
C THR A 50 -26.73 -36.82 2.28
N SER A 51 -26.27 -37.34 1.13
CA SER A 51 -26.96 -37.73 -0.13
C SER A 51 -27.19 -36.67 -1.23
N SER A 52 -27.17 -36.99 -2.54
CA SER A 52 -26.46 -38.05 -3.32
C SER A 52 -26.58 -37.78 -4.85
N SER A 53 -25.75 -38.47 -5.65
CA SER A 53 -25.99 -38.88 -7.07
C SER A 53 -26.29 -37.85 -8.19
N ALA A 54 -25.24 -37.55 -8.99
CA ALA A 54 -25.04 -37.91 -10.42
C ALA A 54 -26.02 -37.47 -11.56
N PRO A 55 -25.52 -37.35 -12.83
CA PRO A 55 -26.14 -36.56 -13.92
C PRO A 55 -26.77 -37.45 -15.04
N PRO A 56 -27.24 -36.96 -16.23
CA PRO A 56 -26.45 -36.31 -17.31
C PRO A 56 -27.19 -35.03 -17.86
N SER A 57 -27.07 -34.48 -19.09
CA SER A 57 -26.36 -34.80 -20.35
C SER A 57 -26.08 -33.56 -21.26
N SER A 58 -25.15 -33.75 -22.20
CA SER A 58 -24.91 -33.09 -23.51
C SER A 58 -25.81 -31.94 -24.04
N SER A 59 -25.20 -30.83 -24.45
CA SER A 59 -24.89 -30.54 -25.88
C SER A 59 -24.27 -29.14 -26.07
N SER A 60 -23.21 -29.04 -26.88
CA SER A 60 -22.60 -27.75 -27.25
C SER A 60 -22.17 -27.78 -28.71
N SER A 61 -22.83 -26.98 -29.55
CA SER A 61 -22.49 -26.79 -30.96
C SER A 61 -21.25 -25.91 -31.12
N VAL A 62 -20.38 -26.31 -32.05
CA VAL A 62 -19.19 -25.55 -32.43
C VAL A 62 -19.58 -24.50 -33.47
N PHE A 63 -19.19 -23.24 -33.27
CA PHE A 63 -19.19 -22.22 -34.33
C PHE A 63 -17.85 -21.48 -34.36
N SER A 64 -17.24 -21.46 -35.54
CA SER A 64 -15.89 -20.94 -35.78
C SER A 64 -15.86 -19.43 -35.97
N SER A 65 -14.83 -18.77 -35.44
CA SER A 65 -14.57 -17.34 -35.66
C SER A 65 -13.65 -17.10 -36.87
N PRO A 66 -13.89 -16.06 -37.69
CA PRO A 66 -12.89 -15.53 -38.63
C PRO A 66 -11.95 -14.51 -37.94
N PRO A 67 -10.73 -14.27 -38.49
CA PRO A 67 -9.71 -13.42 -37.85
C PRO A 67 -9.90 -11.90 -38.13
N PRO A 68 -9.33 -11.01 -37.29
CA PRO A 68 -9.40 -9.57 -37.49
C PRO A 68 -8.38 -9.07 -38.53
N SER A 69 -8.79 -8.14 -39.37
CA SER A 69 -7.94 -7.41 -40.32
C SER A 69 -7.27 -6.20 -39.68
N SER A 70 -6.04 -5.93 -40.10
CA SER A 70 -5.24 -4.76 -39.72
C SER A 70 -5.74 -3.47 -40.36
N TYR A 71 -5.85 -2.38 -39.59
CA TYR A 71 -5.72 -1.01 -40.13
C TYR A 71 -5.25 -0.03 -39.04
N SER A 72 -4.31 0.86 -39.40
CA SER A 72 -4.02 2.12 -38.73
C SER A 72 -4.39 3.25 -39.70
N PRO A 73 -4.71 4.45 -39.22
CA PRO A 73 -3.68 5.48 -39.35
C PRO A 73 -3.62 6.47 -38.17
N GLU A 74 -2.63 7.35 -38.27
CA GLU A 74 -2.35 8.49 -37.40
C GLU A 74 -3.31 9.66 -37.71
N GLU A 75 -3.60 10.50 -36.72
CA GLU A 75 -4.03 11.87 -36.96
C GLU A 75 -3.59 12.77 -35.79
N GLU A 76 -2.66 13.69 -36.06
CA GLU A 76 -2.31 14.77 -35.13
C GLU A 76 -3.33 15.91 -35.27
N VAL A 77 -3.99 16.28 -34.17
CA VAL A 77 -4.83 17.49 -34.12
C VAL A 77 -4.06 18.61 -33.44
N GLY A 78 -3.45 19.48 -34.24
CA GLY A 78 -2.92 20.76 -33.76
C GLY A 78 -4.06 21.74 -33.43
N CYS A 79 -3.92 22.50 -32.36
CA CYS A 79 -4.82 23.61 -32.03
C CYS A 79 -4.14 24.95 -32.32
N GLU A 80 -4.69 25.72 -33.27
CA GLU A 80 -4.38 27.15 -33.39
C GLU A 80 -5.05 27.95 -32.24
N PRO A 81 -4.43 29.07 -31.80
CA PRO A 81 -4.94 29.85 -30.66
C PRO A 81 -6.01 30.86 -31.10
N ILE A 82 -7.20 30.77 -30.50
CA ILE A 82 -8.19 31.86 -30.55
C ILE A 82 -7.76 32.96 -29.56
N GLN A 83 -7.34 34.11 -30.08
CA GLN A 83 -7.13 35.32 -29.28
C GLN A 83 -8.47 36.01 -29.00
N ASN A 84 -8.77 36.28 -27.71
CA ASN A 84 -9.23 37.56 -27.16
C ASN A 84 -9.87 37.38 -25.77
N GLY A 85 -9.15 37.77 -24.73
CA GLY A 85 -9.57 37.83 -23.33
C GLY A 85 -8.45 38.50 -22.51
N PRO A 86 -8.76 39.21 -21.41
CA PRO A 86 -7.77 40.01 -20.70
C PRO A 86 -6.68 39.13 -20.07
N ASP A 87 -5.50 39.74 -19.87
CA ASP A 87 -4.24 39.06 -19.59
C ASP A 87 -4.33 37.91 -18.56
N PRO A 88 -3.72 36.75 -18.82
CA PRO A 88 -3.66 35.69 -17.85
C PRO A 88 -2.91 36.18 -16.60
N LEU A 89 -3.55 36.04 -15.43
CA LEU A 89 -2.88 36.19 -14.13
C LEU A 89 -1.56 35.42 -14.18
N PRO A 90 -0.43 36.03 -13.78
CA PRO A 90 0.88 35.44 -13.98
C PRO A 90 0.93 34.07 -13.33
N CYS A 91 1.22 33.03 -14.11
CA CYS A 91 1.35 31.66 -13.63
C CYS A 91 2.39 31.61 -12.51
N ILE A 92 1.92 31.66 -11.26
CA ILE A 92 2.76 31.58 -10.07
C ILE A 92 3.43 30.21 -10.13
N PRO A 93 4.77 30.10 -10.12
CA PRO A 93 5.43 28.81 -10.04
C PRO A 93 5.03 28.14 -8.72
N THR A 94 4.17 27.15 -8.84
CA THR A 94 3.80 26.24 -7.76
C THR A 94 4.82 25.13 -7.71
N TYR A 95 5.38 24.90 -6.53
CA TYR A 95 6.19 23.71 -6.27
C TYR A 95 5.27 22.57 -5.84
N THR A 96 5.57 21.37 -6.31
CA THR A 96 4.66 20.23 -6.19
C THR A 96 5.25 19.12 -5.34
N PHE A 97 4.50 18.68 -4.33
CA PHE A 97 4.71 17.42 -3.65
C PHE A 97 3.83 16.32 -4.23
N PHE A 98 4.44 15.15 -4.45
CA PHE A 98 3.76 13.97 -4.91
C PHE A 98 3.82 12.88 -3.84
N VAL A 99 2.68 12.28 -3.49
CA VAL A 99 2.62 11.05 -2.69
C VAL A 99 2.00 9.94 -3.53
N SER A 100 2.79 8.89 -3.78
CA SER A 100 2.45 7.79 -4.67
C SER A 100 2.21 6.50 -3.90
N PHE A 101 1.23 5.70 -4.32
CA PHE A 101 1.15 4.27 -3.97
C PHE A 101 1.44 3.41 -5.20
N VAL A 102 2.42 2.50 -5.08
CA VAL A 102 2.70 1.49 -6.11
C VAL A 102 2.47 0.10 -5.51
N TYR A 103 1.57 -0.65 -6.14
CA TYR A 103 1.46 -2.09 -5.97
C TYR A 103 2.47 -2.76 -6.89
N VAL A 104 3.42 -3.49 -6.32
CA VAL A 104 4.30 -4.38 -7.07
C VAL A 104 3.65 -5.76 -7.12
N LEU A 105 3.24 -6.19 -8.31
CA LEU A 105 2.85 -7.56 -8.60
C LEU A 105 3.86 -8.14 -9.58
N GLY A 106 4.72 -9.04 -9.09
CA GLY A 106 5.74 -9.69 -9.91
C GLY A 106 6.63 -10.62 -9.09
N SER A 107 6.53 -11.91 -9.36
CA SER A 107 7.44 -12.92 -8.81
C SER A 107 8.70 -13.02 -9.66
N ALA A 108 9.85 -12.62 -9.10
CA ALA A 108 11.16 -12.90 -9.68
C ALA A 108 12.04 -13.56 -8.62
N SER A 109 12.62 -14.70 -8.95
CA SER A 109 13.66 -15.36 -8.15
C SER A 109 14.97 -14.59 -8.29
N VAL A 110 15.52 -14.09 -7.19
CA VAL A 110 16.80 -13.35 -7.16
C VAL A 110 17.89 -14.26 -6.59
N PRO A 111 19.08 -14.34 -7.21
CA PRO A 111 20.21 -15.11 -6.67
C PRO A 111 20.80 -14.44 -5.43
N ASP A 112 21.32 -15.26 -4.51
CA ASP A 112 21.97 -14.78 -3.30
C ASP A 112 23.42 -14.37 -3.59
N VAL A 113 23.85 -13.22 -3.07
CA VAL A 113 25.21 -12.67 -3.25
C VAL A 113 25.70 -12.14 -1.90
N GLY A 114 25.87 -13.06 -0.95
CA GLY A 114 26.59 -12.81 0.29
C GLY A 114 28.10 -12.78 0.06
N THR A 115 28.80 -11.79 0.62
CA THR A 115 30.27 -11.82 0.72
C THR A 115 30.68 -13.00 1.59
N PRO A 116 31.72 -13.80 1.23
CA PRO A 116 32.12 -14.96 2.02
C PRO A 116 32.73 -14.51 3.36
N VAL A 117 31.91 -14.54 4.42
CA VAL A 117 32.37 -14.40 5.80
C VAL A 117 32.91 -15.76 6.25
N ASN A 118 34.11 -15.77 6.83
CA ASN A 118 34.76 -17.00 7.31
C ASN A 118 34.05 -17.57 8.54
N ILE A 119 33.03 -18.40 8.30
CA ILE A 119 32.33 -19.18 9.32
C ILE A 119 33.26 -20.30 9.79
N SER A 120 33.55 -20.32 11.09
CA SER A 120 34.42 -21.30 11.74
C SER A 120 33.71 -22.00 12.91
N ILE A 121 34.29 -23.09 13.41
CA ILE A 121 33.79 -23.76 14.63
C ILE A 121 33.79 -22.75 15.78
N GLY A 122 32.68 -22.68 16.52
CA GLY A 122 32.43 -21.68 17.57
C GLY A 122 31.80 -20.36 17.08
N SER A 123 31.70 -20.12 15.77
CA SER A 123 31.05 -18.91 15.24
C SER A 123 29.55 -18.91 15.56
N HIS A 124 29.03 -17.78 16.03
CA HIS A 124 27.59 -17.54 16.15
C HIS A 124 26.97 -17.27 14.78
N VAL A 125 25.87 -17.95 14.48
CA VAL A 125 25.26 -17.98 13.14
C VAL A 125 23.74 -18.04 13.19
N TRP A 126 23.12 -17.65 12.08
CA TRP A 126 21.72 -17.83 11.74
C TRP A 126 21.56 -18.99 10.77
N VAL A 127 20.57 -19.84 11.02
CA VAL A 127 20.13 -20.92 10.11
C VAL A 127 18.64 -20.82 9.85
N GLU A 128 18.22 -21.24 8.65
CA GLU A 128 16.82 -21.21 8.22
C GLU A 128 15.97 -22.21 9.02
N ASP A 129 14.85 -21.76 9.57
CA ASP A 129 13.87 -22.63 10.24
C ASP A 129 12.48 -22.54 9.57
N PRO A 130 11.81 -23.67 9.27
CA PRO A 130 10.51 -23.66 8.60
C PRO A 130 9.36 -23.00 9.36
N ALA A 131 9.44 -22.89 10.69
CA ALA A 131 8.38 -22.36 11.54
C ALA A 131 8.61 -20.89 11.94
N VAL A 132 9.85 -20.51 12.27
CA VAL A 132 10.20 -19.16 12.76
C VAL A 132 11.11 -18.35 11.82
N ALA A 133 11.24 -18.79 10.57
CA ALA A 133 12.07 -18.21 9.51
C ALA A 133 13.59 -18.38 9.71
N TRP A 134 14.10 -17.95 10.86
CA TRP A 134 15.52 -17.93 11.21
C TRP A 134 15.68 -18.23 12.70
N ILE A 135 16.62 -19.11 13.04
CA ILE A 135 17.01 -19.41 14.43
C ILE A 135 18.52 -19.22 14.59
N ASP A 136 18.93 -18.73 15.75
CA ASP A 136 20.35 -18.57 16.07
C ASP A 136 20.95 -19.84 16.67
N GLY A 137 22.26 -19.97 16.51
CA GLY A 137 23.04 -21.02 17.12
C GLY A 137 24.53 -20.74 17.05
N HIS A 138 25.32 -21.75 17.37
CA HIS A 138 26.77 -21.74 17.17
C HIS A 138 27.19 -22.97 16.37
N VAL A 139 28.22 -22.81 15.54
CA VAL A 139 28.76 -23.92 14.73
C VAL A 139 29.53 -24.88 15.63
N ALA A 140 29.00 -26.07 15.87
CA ALA A 140 29.65 -27.10 16.66
C ALA A 140 30.71 -27.88 15.86
N LYS A 141 30.45 -28.09 14.55
CA LYS A 141 31.34 -28.83 13.66
C LYS A 141 31.12 -28.44 12.20
N ILE A 142 32.17 -28.54 11.39
CA ILE A 142 32.10 -28.36 9.93
C ILE A 142 32.60 -29.66 9.28
N THR A 143 31.83 -30.20 8.33
CA THR A 143 32.13 -31.44 7.61
C THR A 143 31.90 -31.21 6.11
N GLY A 144 32.98 -30.94 5.37
CA GLY A 144 32.88 -30.50 3.97
C GLY A 144 32.09 -29.19 3.86
N ASP A 145 31.14 -29.13 2.93
CA ASP A 145 30.31 -27.94 2.70
C ASP A 145 29.17 -27.75 3.72
N ASN A 146 29.09 -28.58 4.77
CA ASN A 146 28.00 -28.55 5.75
C ASN A 146 28.50 -28.19 7.15
N ALA A 147 27.75 -27.34 7.84
CA ALA A 147 27.91 -27.01 9.24
C ALA A 147 26.84 -27.73 10.10
N GLU A 148 27.29 -28.34 11.19
CA GLU A 148 26.45 -28.81 12.29
C GLU A 148 26.32 -27.65 13.28
N VAL A 149 25.14 -27.03 13.33
CA VAL A 149 24.84 -25.87 14.19
C VAL A 149 24.01 -26.33 15.39
N GLN A 150 24.49 -26.03 16.59
CA GLN A 150 23.71 -26.18 17.81
C GLN A 150 22.89 -24.91 18.03
N THR A 151 21.57 -25.00 17.88
CA THR A 151 20.67 -23.85 18.04
C THR A 151 20.52 -23.44 19.49
N SER A 152 20.07 -22.20 19.72
CA SER A 152 19.69 -21.69 21.05
C SER A 152 18.59 -22.52 21.74
N SER A 153 17.78 -23.26 20.97
CA SER A 153 16.80 -24.23 21.49
C SER A 153 17.39 -25.60 21.89
N GLY A 154 18.71 -25.79 21.78
CA GLY A 154 19.40 -27.05 22.09
C GLY A 154 19.32 -28.12 20.99
N LYS A 155 18.64 -27.84 19.87
CA LYS A 155 18.51 -28.73 18.72
C LYS A 155 19.76 -28.65 17.84
N MET A 156 20.25 -29.79 17.38
CA MET A 156 21.26 -29.84 16.31
C MET A 156 20.58 -29.71 14.94
N VAL A 157 21.08 -28.81 14.10
CA VAL A 157 20.64 -28.59 12.72
C VAL A 157 21.84 -28.69 11.79
N VAL A 158 21.73 -29.47 10.72
CA VAL A 158 22.75 -29.54 9.67
C VAL A 158 22.33 -28.63 8.52
N ALA A 159 23.15 -27.64 8.20
CA ALA A 159 22.91 -26.68 7.12
C ALA A 159 24.13 -26.59 6.20
N ASN A 160 23.92 -26.38 4.91
CA ASN A 160 25.01 -26.10 3.98
C ASN A 160 25.57 -24.69 4.27
N LEU A 161 26.90 -24.53 4.27
CA LEU A 161 27.60 -23.29 4.60
C LEU A 161 27.10 -22.08 3.79
N SER A 162 26.68 -22.28 2.53
CA SER A 162 26.11 -21.21 1.68
C SER A 162 24.76 -20.66 2.16
N LYS A 163 24.10 -21.33 3.13
CA LYS A 163 22.82 -20.94 3.74
C LYS A 163 22.95 -20.59 5.23
N VAL A 164 24.18 -20.50 5.73
CA VAL A 164 24.48 -20.10 7.10
C VAL A 164 24.97 -18.65 7.05
N TYR A 165 24.35 -17.78 7.84
CA TYR A 165 24.70 -16.35 7.87
C TYR A 165 25.31 -15.99 9.23
N PRO A 166 26.34 -15.13 9.30
CA PRO A 166 26.96 -14.76 10.58
C PRO A 166 25.98 -14.00 11.47
N LYS A 167 26.03 -14.24 12.79
CA LYS A 167 25.26 -13.47 13.77
C LYS A 167 26.16 -12.41 14.41
N ASP A 168 25.71 -11.16 14.35
CA ASP A 168 26.32 -10.08 15.11
C ASP A 168 25.98 -10.26 16.60
N MET A 169 27.02 -10.26 17.44
CA MET A 169 26.93 -10.41 18.90
C MET A 169 27.19 -9.08 19.64
N GLU A 170 27.61 -8.03 18.92
CA GLU A 170 27.85 -6.68 19.45
C GLU A 170 26.70 -5.71 19.12
N ALA A 171 25.76 -6.14 18.26
CA ALA A 171 24.55 -5.40 17.92
C ALA A 171 23.75 -4.96 19.18
N PRO A 172 23.32 -3.69 19.28
CA PRO A 172 22.55 -3.19 20.41
C PRO A 172 21.25 -3.97 20.64
N ALA A 173 20.91 -4.23 21.91
CA ALA A 173 19.71 -5.01 22.28
C ALA A 173 18.38 -4.36 21.81
N GLY A 174 18.33 -3.04 21.66
CA GLY A 174 17.19 -2.32 21.09
C GLY A 174 17.18 -2.24 19.56
N GLY A 175 18.21 -2.75 18.89
CA GLY A 175 18.46 -2.55 17.46
C GLY A 175 19.12 -1.21 17.14
N VAL A 176 19.24 -0.93 15.83
CA VAL A 176 19.81 0.30 15.25
C VAL A 176 18.76 1.06 14.46
N ASP A 177 18.79 2.38 14.59
CA ASP A 177 17.91 3.32 13.88
C ASP A 177 18.09 3.29 12.35
N ASP A 178 19.31 3.02 11.87
CA ASP A 178 19.60 2.85 10.44
C ASP A 178 20.35 1.54 10.21
N MET A 179 19.75 0.66 9.41
CA MET A 179 20.28 -0.67 9.12
C MET A 179 21.54 -0.65 8.25
N THR A 180 21.92 0.49 7.66
CA THR A 180 23.25 0.64 7.03
C THR A 180 24.40 0.53 8.03
N LYS A 181 24.11 0.65 9.34
CA LYS A 181 25.07 0.50 10.45
C LYS A 181 25.22 -0.95 10.94
N LEU A 182 24.49 -1.92 10.38
CA LEU A 182 24.63 -3.33 10.74
C LEU A 182 25.94 -3.90 10.19
N SER A 183 26.68 -4.66 11.02
CA SER A 183 27.90 -5.35 10.62
C SER A 183 27.69 -6.34 9.47
N TYR A 184 26.49 -6.94 9.41
CA TYR A 184 26.09 -7.88 8.37
C TYR A 184 24.70 -7.54 7.84
N LEU A 185 24.63 -7.00 6.61
CA LEU A 185 23.37 -6.63 5.95
C LEU A 185 22.78 -7.82 5.17
N HIS A 186 22.25 -8.80 5.89
CA HIS A 186 21.58 -9.99 5.34
C HIS A 186 20.16 -10.18 5.93
N GLU A 187 19.37 -11.10 5.34
CA GLU A 187 17.96 -11.32 5.68
C GLU A 187 17.71 -11.54 7.19
N PRO A 188 18.42 -12.44 7.91
CA PRO A 188 18.19 -12.62 9.34
C PRO A 188 18.59 -11.42 10.20
N GLY A 189 19.65 -10.68 9.86
CA GLY A 189 20.08 -9.48 10.60
C GLY A 189 19.06 -8.34 10.49
N VAL A 190 18.53 -8.12 9.28
CA VAL A 190 17.43 -7.17 9.03
C VAL A 190 16.16 -7.58 9.80
N LEU A 191 15.80 -8.87 9.79
CA LEU A 191 14.64 -9.36 10.54
C LEU A 191 14.80 -9.18 12.05
N GLN A 192 15.97 -9.53 12.61
CA GLN A 192 16.26 -9.37 14.02
C GLN A 192 16.18 -7.90 14.45
N ASN A 193 16.78 -6.99 13.69
CA ASN A 193 16.76 -5.56 14.00
C ASN A 193 15.34 -4.99 14.05
N LEU A 194 14.55 -5.29 13.00
CA LEU A 194 13.16 -4.87 12.90
C LEU A 194 12.29 -5.49 14.00
N ALA A 195 12.53 -6.75 14.39
CA ALA A 195 11.81 -7.40 15.48
C ALA A 195 12.14 -6.80 16.85
N ALA A 196 13.41 -6.49 17.13
CA ALA A 196 13.84 -5.86 18.39
C ALA A 196 13.20 -4.48 18.58
N ARG A 197 13.29 -3.64 17.55
CA ARG A 197 12.67 -2.30 17.54
C ARG A 197 11.15 -2.35 17.67
N TYR A 198 10.50 -3.27 16.96
CA TYR A 198 9.05 -3.46 17.06
C TYR A 198 8.59 -3.85 18.47
N GLN A 199 9.36 -4.66 19.20
CA GLN A 199 9.06 -5.01 20.61
C GLN A 199 9.12 -3.81 21.55
N LEU A 200 9.90 -2.76 21.20
CA LEU A 200 9.97 -1.49 21.92
C LEU A 200 8.93 -0.46 21.44
N ASN A 201 8.04 -0.83 20.51
CA ASN A 201 7.10 0.03 19.77
C ASN A 201 7.77 1.04 18.81
N GLU A 202 9.05 0.85 18.48
CA GLU A 202 9.77 1.64 17.48
C GLU A 202 9.43 1.14 16.07
N ILE A 203 8.27 1.55 15.57
CA ILE A 203 7.71 1.08 14.28
C ILE A 203 8.46 1.56 13.03
N TYR A 204 9.36 2.52 13.18
CA TYR A 204 10.08 3.19 12.10
C TYR A 204 11.58 2.87 12.17
N THR A 205 12.18 2.54 11.03
CA THR A 205 13.61 2.21 10.91
C THR A 205 14.14 2.67 9.56
N TYR A 206 15.31 3.30 9.50
CA TYR A 206 15.96 3.66 8.24
C TYR A 206 16.71 2.48 7.62
N THR A 207 16.84 2.54 6.29
CA THR A 207 17.86 1.84 5.53
C THR A 207 18.39 2.84 4.49
N GLY A 208 19.35 3.64 4.94
CA GLY A 208 19.82 4.84 4.24
C GLY A 208 18.66 5.81 3.96
N ASN A 209 18.42 6.11 2.68
CA ASN A 209 17.37 7.06 2.27
C ASN A 209 15.94 6.49 2.30
N ILE A 210 15.76 5.22 2.64
CA ILE A 210 14.44 4.56 2.71
C ILE A 210 14.00 4.45 4.17
N LEU A 211 12.74 4.78 4.44
CA LEU A 211 12.09 4.55 5.73
C LEU A 211 11.24 3.28 5.67
N ILE A 212 11.56 2.30 6.50
CA ILE A 212 10.71 1.13 6.77
C ILE A 212 9.72 1.51 7.88
N ALA A 213 8.45 1.17 7.66
CA ALA A 213 7.37 1.34 8.62
C ALA A 213 6.66 0.00 8.83
N ILE A 214 6.59 -0.48 10.06
CA ILE A 214 5.89 -1.71 10.44
C ILE A 214 4.56 -1.34 11.09
N ASN A 215 3.46 -1.95 10.65
CA ASN A 215 2.14 -1.69 11.22
C ASN A 215 2.08 -2.21 12.68
N PRO A 216 1.88 -1.34 13.70
CA PRO A 216 1.81 -1.77 15.10
C PRO A 216 0.51 -2.51 15.47
N PHE A 217 -0.52 -2.46 14.63
CA PHE A 217 -1.89 -2.92 14.94
C PHE A 217 -2.53 -2.31 16.20
N GLN A 218 -1.90 -1.29 16.79
CA GLN A 218 -2.37 -0.50 17.93
C GLN A 218 -2.12 1.00 17.68
N ARG A 219 -2.80 1.87 18.43
CA ARG A 219 -2.58 3.31 18.34
C ARG A 219 -1.35 3.71 19.15
N LEU A 220 -0.44 4.48 18.54
CA LEU A 220 0.72 5.08 19.20
C LEU A 220 0.63 6.62 19.09
N PRO A 221 -0.22 7.31 19.90
CA PRO A 221 -0.53 8.72 19.69
C PRO A 221 0.68 9.66 19.89
N HIS A 222 1.62 9.28 20.75
CA HIS A 222 2.82 10.04 21.07
C HIS A 222 3.78 10.22 19.88
N LEU A 223 3.69 9.37 18.84
CA LEU A 223 4.46 9.54 17.60
C LEU A 223 3.91 10.64 16.70
N TYR A 224 2.67 11.08 16.91
CA TYR A 224 1.94 11.95 15.97
C TYR A 224 1.31 13.16 16.65
N ASP A 225 1.83 13.59 17.79
CA ASP A 225 1.39 14.82 18.45
C ASP A 225 2.06 16.07 17.84
N SER A 226 1.59 17.25 18.26
CA SER A 226 2.14 18.52 17.77
C SER A 226 3.54 18.84 18.32
N HIS A 227 3.96 18.19 19.41
CA HIS A 227 5.32 18.33 19.96
C HIS A 227 6.33 17.63 19.04
N MET A 228 6.04 16.38 18.67
CA MET A 228 6.81 15.59 17.71
C MET A 228 6.92 16.31 16.35
N MET A 229 5.83 16.87 15.84
CA MET A 229 5.86 17.68 14.61
C MET A 229 6.75 18.93 14.74
N THR A 230 6.87 19.50 15.94
CA THR A 230 7.75 20.66 16.20
C THR A 230 9.22 20.24 16.31
N GLN A 231 9.51 19.06 16.86
CA GLN A 231 10.87 18.52 16.97
C GLN A 231 11.48 18.17 15.60
N TYR A 232 10.73 17.53 14.70
CA TYR A 232 11.25 17.18 13.37
C TYR A 232 11.40 18.38 12.41
N LYS A 233 10.84 19.54 12.75
CA LYS A 233 10.81 20.73 11.88
C LYS A 233 12.22 21.28 11.66
N GLY A 234 12.75 21.05 10.47
CA GLY A 234 14.10 21.48 10.07
C GLY A 234 15.24 20.57 10.55
N ALA A 235 14.95 19.48 11.27
CA ALA A 235 15.96 18.57 11.78
C ALA A 235 16.68 17.82 10.65
N PRO A 236 18.03 17.74 10.64
CA PRO A 236 18.78 16.88 9.74
C PRO A 236 18.36 15.41 9.80
N LEU A 237 18.42 14.71 8.66
CA LEU A 237 18.08 13.29 8.59
C LEU A 237 19.08 12.47 9.43
N GLY A 238 18.56 11.66 10.35
CA GLY A 238 19.39 10.80 11.21
C GLY A 238 19.98 11.49 12.45
N GLU A 239 19.70 12.79 12.69
CA GLU A 239 19.97 13.43 13.98
C GLU A 239 18.92 13.04 15.04
N LEU A 240 17.67 12.94 14.61
CA LEU A 240 16.56 12.39 15.38
C LEU A 240 16.28 10.94 14.97
N SER A 241 15.56 10.22 15.83
CA SER A 241 15.11 8.84 15.58
C SER A 241 14.32 8.71 14.26
N PRO A 242 14.22 7.50 13.67
CA PRO A 242 13.54 7.30 12.42
C PRO A 242 12.06 7.66 12.50
N HIS A 243 11.62 8.56 11.61
CA HIS A 243 10.22 8.98 11.59
C HIS A 243 9.74 9.40 10.20
N VAL A 244 8.43 9.22 9.98
CA VAL A 244 7.74 9.67 8.76
C VAL A 244 7.82 11.19 8.56
N PHE A 245 7.86 11.95 9.66
CA PHE A 245 8.01 13.41 9.64
C PHE A 245 9.39 13.84 9.14
N ALA A 246 10.47 13.14 9.50
CA ALA A 246 11.81 13.45 9.00
C ALA A 246 11.90 13.32 7.46
N VAL A 247 11.29 12.27 6.89
CA VAL A 247 11.24 12.08 5.43
C VAL A 247 10.46 13.21 4.76
N ALA A 248 9.31 13.59 5.32
CA ALA A 248 8.53 14.72 4.81
C ALA A 248 9.26 16.07 4.96
N ASP A 249 9.99 16.28 6.04
CA ASP A 249 10.73 17.51 6.34
C ASP A 249 11.93 17.71 5.40
N VAL A 250 12.71 16.66 5.19
CA VAL A 250 13.83 16.63 4.23
C VAL A 250 13.31 16.90 2.83
N ALA A 251 12.23 16.20 2.43
CA ALA A 251 11.62 16.41 1.12
C ALA A 251 11.12 17.87 0.98
N PHE A 252 10.41 18.41 1.99
CA PHE A 252 9.92 19.79 2.05
C PHE A 252 11.05 20.82 1.89
N ARG A 253 12.10 20.73 2.70
CA ARG A 253 13.27 21.61 2.61
C ARG A 253 13.95 21.51 1.25
N ALA A 254 14.14 20.32 0.70
CA ALA A 254 14.72 20.16 -0.63
C ALA A 254 13.87 20.84 -1.72
N MET A 255 12.53 20.74 -1.65
CA MET A 255 11.64 21.43 -2.59
C MET A 255 11.79 22.95 -2.54
N ILE A 256 11.82 23.52 -1.32
CA ILE A 256 11.93 24.97 -1.11
C ILE A 256 13.33 25.48 -1.50
N ASN A 257 14.39 24.75 -1.12
CA ASN A 257 15.78 25.19 -1.32
C ASN A 257 16.24 25.02 -2.77
N GLU A 258 15.84 23.93 -3.46
CA GLU A 258 16.22 23.67 -4.85
C GLU A 258 15.25 24.27 -5.87
N GLY A 259 14.05 24.64 -5.45
CA GLY A 259 12.98 25.09 -6.35
C GLY A 259 12.49 23.98 -7.29
N LYS A 260 12.47 22.72 -6.84
CA LYS A 260 12.07 21.55 -7.63
C LYS A 260 10.98 20.75 -6.94
N SER A 261 10.02 20.25 -7.71
CA SER A 261 8.98 19.34 -7.22
C SER A 261 9.57 18.00 -6.76
N ASN A 262 9.07 17.48 -5.64
CA ASN A 262 9.58 16.28 -4.97
C ASN A 262 8.50 15.20 -4.82
N SER A 263 8.91 13.93 -4.70
CA SER A 263 8.00 12.80 -4.51
C SER A 263 8.37 11.90 -3.35
N ILE A 264 7.35 11.36 -2.67
CA ILE A 264 7.44 10.35 -1.62
C ILE A 264 6.63 9.14 -2.08
N LEU A 265 7.28 7.98 -2.20
CA LEU A 265 6.65 6.73 -2.60
C LEU A 265 6.35 5.87 -1.38
N VAL A 266 5.08 5.57 -1.14
CA VAL A 266 4.62 4.69 -0.06
C VAL A 266 4.18 3.35 -0.66
N SER A 267 5.06 2.36 -0.59
CA SER A 267 4.83 1.00 -1.09
C SER A 267 4.63 0.00 0.06
N GLY A 268 4.19 -1.22 -0.26
CA GLY A 268 3.91 -2.28 0.71
C GLY A 268 2.65 -3.09 0.40
N GLU A 269 2.49 -4.21 1.08
CA GLU A 269 1.36 -5.13 0.86
C GLU A 269 0.01 -4.55 1.35
N SER A 270 -1.07 -5.30 1.15
CA SER A 270 -2.37 -4.95 1.73
C SER A 270 -2.30 -5.02 3.25
N GLY A 271 -2.90 -4.05 3.95
CA GLY A 271 -2.84 -3.97 5.42
C GLY A 271 -1.51 -3.47 6.02
N ALA A 272 -0.47 -3.22 5.22
CA ALA A 272 0.84 -2.76 5.69
C ALA A 272 0.89 -1.32 6.27
N GLY A 273 -0.25 -0.64 6.44
CA GLY A 273 -0.32 0.72 7.01
C GLY A 273 -0.12 1.87 6.02
N LYS A 274 0.02 1.61 4.71
CA LYS A 274 0.26 2.61 3.65
C LYS A 274 -0.60 3.89 3.76
N THR A 275 -1.92 3.72 3.92
CA THR A 275 -2.89 4.83 4.01
C THR A 275 -2.66 5.68 5.27
N GLU A 276 -2.40 5.06 6.41
CA GLU A 276 -2.13 5.77 7.67
C GLU A 276 -0.78 6.50 7.63
N THR A 277 0.28 5.88 7.11
CA THR A 277 1.57 6.56 6.89
C THR A 277 1.40 7.79 5.99
N THR A 278 0.59 7.67 4.93
CA THR A 278 0.29 8.79 4.02
C THR A 278 -0.53 9.88 4.69
N LYS A 279 -1.48 9.53 5.55
CA LYS A 279 -2.20 10.50 6.39
C LYS A 279 -1.24 11.30 7.27
N MET A 280 -0.27 10.65 7.91
CA MET A 280 0.74 11.33 8.74
C MET A 280 1.69 12.21 7.90
N LEU A 281 2.10 11.78 6.70
CA LEU A 281 2.83 12.63 5.75
C LEU A 281 2.03 13.91 5.40
N MET A 282 0.75 13.78 5.03
CA MET A 282 -0.10 14.91 4.65
C MET A 282 -0.33 15.87 5.82
N ARG A 283 -0.55 15.35 7.03
CA ARG A 283 -0.69 16.15 8.25
C ARG A 283 0.54 16.99 8.55
N TYR A 284 1.72 16.39 8.42
CA TYR A 284 2.99 17.09 8.63
C TYR A 284 3.26 18.15 7.55
N LEU A 285 3.01 17.82 6.28
CA LEU A 285 3.10 18.78 5.18
C LEU A 285 2.09 19.93 5.32
N ALA A 286 0.91 19.69 5.90
CA ALA A 286 -0.07 20.73 6.23
C ALA A 286 0.40 21.65 7.38
N TYR A 287 1.05 21.08 8.39
CA TYR A 287 1.69 21.81 9.49
C TYR A 287 2.84 22.71 8.98
N LEU A 288 3.75 22.17 8.15
CA LEU A 288 4.81 22.97 7.51
C LEU A 288 4.24 24.05 6.57
N GLY A 289 3.19 23.70 5.81
CA GLY A 289 2.50 24.57 4.88
C GLY A 289 1.70 25.74 5.47
N GLY A 290 1.76 25.96 6.79
CA GLY A 290 1.22 27.13 7.47
C GLY A 290 -0.31 27.19 7.55
N ARG A 291 -1.04 26.12 7.21
CA ARG A 291 -2.50 26.03 7.45
C ARG A 291 -2.78 25.40 8.81
N ALA A 292 -2.42 26.10 9.88
CA ALA A 292 -2.80 25.74 11.23
C ALA A 292 -4.29 26.04 11.50
N ALA A 293 -5.14 25.04 11.27
CA ALA A 293 -6.49 24.89 11.86
C ALA A 293 -7.43 26.13 11.93
N THR A 294 -7.34 27.07 10.99
CA THR A 294 -8.24 28.23 10.91
C THR A 294 -9.59 27.87 10.26
N GLU A 295 -10.62 27.70 11.09
CA GLU A 295 -12.08 27.75 10.85
C GLU A 295 -12.61 27.22 9.49
N GLY A 296 -11.95 26.20 8.94
CA GLY A 296 -12.33 25.56 7.68
C GLY A 296 -11.59 24.23 7.53
N ARG A 297 -12.08 23.37 6.64
CA ARG A 297 -11.48 22.06 6.38
C ARG A 297 -10.03 22.23 5.90
N THR A 298 -9.08 21.52 6.51
CA THR A 298 -7.69 21.53 6.07
C THR A 298 -7.56 20.79 4.73
N VAL A 299 -6.48 21.05 3.98
CA VAL A 299 -6.22 20.33 2.73
C VAL A 299 -5.96 18.84 3.00
N GLU A 300 -5.33 18.50 4.13
CA GLU A 300 -5.26 17.12 4.65
C GLU A 300 -6.67 16.53 4.79
N GLN A 301 -7.57 17.22 5.50
CA GLN A 301 -8.93 16.76 5.74
C GLN A 301 -9.69 16.56 4.41
N GLN A 302 -9.63 17.48 3.47
CA GLN A 302 -10.27 17.32 2.15
C GLN A 302 -9.72 16.12 1.36
N VAL A 303 -8.39 15.88 1.38
CA VAL A 303 -7.79 14.72 0.70
C VAL A 303 -8.15 13.41 1.39
N LEU A 304 -8.27 13.38 2.72
CA LEU A 304 -8.71 12.21 3.48
C LEU A 304 -10.20 11.93 3.29
N GLU A 305 -11.05 12.95 3.36
CA GLU A 305 -12.49 12.85 3.15
C GLU A 305 -12.86 12.53 1.70
N SER A 306 -11.93 12.65 0.74
CA SER A 306 -12.10 12.10 -0.62
C SER A 306 -11.97 10.57 -0.70
N ASN A 307 -11.38 9.90 0.31
CA ASN A 307 -11.13 8.46 0.26
C ASN A 307 -12.42 7.64 0.06
N PRO A 308 -13.54 7.85 0.78
CA PRO A 308 -14.75 7.07 0.56
C PRO A 308 -15.26 7.11 -0.90
N VAL A 309 -15.11 8.25 -1.59
CA VAL A 309 -15.46 8.35 -3.03
C VAL A 309 -14.50 7.51 -3.87
N LEU A 310 -13.19 7.62 -3.64
CA LEU A 310 -12.18 6.87 -4.40
C LEU A 310 -12.24 5.37 -4.12
N GLU A 311 -12.58 4.96 -2.90
CA GLU A 311 -12.75 3.56 -2.51
C GLU A 311 -14.06 2.99 -3.09
N ALA A 312 -15.16 3.73 -3.05
CA ALA A 312 -16.41 3.31 -3.68
C ALA A 312 -16.27 3.03 -5.17
N PHE A 313 -15.58 3.91 -5.91
CA PHE A 313 -15.46 3.82 -7.38
C PHE A 313 -14.22 3.08 -7.87
N GLY A 314 -13.22 2.86 -7.02
CA GLY A 314 -11.91 2.31 -7.39
C GLY A 314 -11.45 1.09 -6.60
N ASN A 315 -12.14 0.71 -5.52
CA ASN A 315 -11.87 -0.53 -4.82
C ASN A 315 -12.94 -1.60 -5.13
N ALA A 316 -12.52 -2.86 -5.01
CA ALA A 316 -13.37 -4.03 -5.15
C ALA A 316 -12.91 -5.15 -4.20
N LYS A 317 -13.79 -6.12 -3.95
CA LYS A 317 -13.40 -7.37 -3.28
C LYS A 317 -12.59 -8.23 -4.25
N THR A 318 -11.44 -8.71 -3.79
CA THR A 318 -10.59 -9.68 -4.49
C THR A 318 -10.39 -10.92 -3.61
N VAL A 319 -9.83 -12.01 -4.18
CA VAL A 319 -9.51 -13.24 -3.42
C VAL A 319 -8.66 -12.98 -2.17
N ARG A 320 -7.80 -11.95 -2.18
CA ARG A 320 -6.85 -11.64 -1.09
C ARG A 320 -7.27 -10.49 -0.17
N ASN A 321 -8.26 -9.67 -0.56
CA ASN A 321 -8.64 -8.47 0.19
C ASN A 321 -10.06 -8.01 -0.20
N ASN A 322 -10.91 -7.77 0.79
CA ASN A 322 -12.28 -7.29 0.60
C ASN A 322 -12.37 -5.83 0.13
N ASN A 323 -11.35 -5.00 0.38
CA ASN A 323 -11.29 -3.61 -0.03
C ASN A 323 -9.98 -3.32 -0.79
N SER A 324 -9.84 -3.91 -1.97
CA SER A 324 -8.62 -3.89 -2.78
C SER A 324 -8.65 -2.78 -3.81
N SER A 325 -7.76 -1.79 -3.72
CA SER A 325 -7.64 -0.73 -4.72
C SER A 325 -7.20 -1.29 -6.07
N ARG A 326 -8.00 -1.03 -7.11
CA ARG A 326 -7.76 -1.45 -8.50
C ARG A 326 -7.28 -0.28 -9.37
N PHE A 327 -6.70 0.74 -8.74
CA PHE A 327 -6.06 1.91 -9.34
C PHE A 327 -4.89 2.36 -8.45
N GLY A 328 -3.90 3.03 -9.05
CA GLY A 328 -2.90 3.79 -8.33
C GLY A 328 -3.44 5.18 -7.97
N LYS A 329 -3.40 5.55 -6.68
CA LYS A 329 -3.68 6.91 -6.21
C LYS A 329 -2.38 7.72 -6.14
N PHE A 330 -2.44 8.95 -6.64
CA PHE A 330 -1.35 9.91 -6.62
C PHE A 330 -1.89 11.22 -6.05
N VAL A 331 -1.44 11.59 -4.85
CA VAL A 331 -1.83 12.85 -4.20
C VAL A 331 -0.79 13.90 -4.53
N GLU A 332 -1.26 15.00 -5.11
CA GLU A 332 -0.49 16.18 -5.42
C GLU A 332 -0.80 17.26 -4.37
N ILE A 333 0.20 17.74 -3.63
CA ILE A 333 0.05 18.91 -2.72
C ILE A 333 0.88 20.05 -3.30
N GLN A 334 0.24 21.19 -3.50
CA GLN A 334 0.84 22.34 -4.18
C GLN A 334 1.19 23.43 -3.17
N PHE A 335 2.40 23.96 -3.30
CA PHE A 335 2.95 25.00 -2.44
C PHE A 335 3.31 26.23 -3.26
N ASN A 336 3.04 27.41 -2.72
CA ASN A 336 3.50 28.66 -3.30
C ASN A 336 4.99 28.91 -2.98
N ARG A 337 5.58 29.96 -3.58
CA ARG A 337 6.98 30.38 -3.34
C ARG A 337 7.31 30.73 -1.88
N GLN A 338 6.31 30.92 -1.01
CA GLN A 338 6.50 31.16 0.43
C GLN A 338 6.43 29.87 1.26
N GLY A 339 6.35 28.70 0.63
CA GLY A 339 6.19 27.41 1.29
C GLY A 339 4.81 27.18 1.92
N LYS A 340 3.80 27.99 1.58
CA LYS A 340 2.42 27.79 2.04
C LYS A 340 1.61 26.95 1.06
N ILE A 341 0.70 26.12 1.55
CA ILE A 341 -0.19 25.32 0.68
C ILE A 341 -1.13 26.23 -0.12
N SER A 342 -1.00 26.17 -1.45
CA SER A 342 -1.88 26.83 -2.42
C SER A 342 -3.02 25.94 -2.89
N GLY A 343 -2.84 24.61 -2.90
CA GLY A 343 -3.86 23.67 -3.36
C GLY A 343 -3.47 22.21 -3.19
N ALA A 344 -4.34 21.32 -3.65
CA ALA A 344 -4.05 19.90 -3.83
C ALA A 344 -4.88 19.33 -4.99
N ALA A 345 -4.37 18.27 -5.61
CA ALA A 345 -5.08 17.50 -6.61
C ALA A 345 -4.89 15.99 -6.35
N ILE A 346 -5.80 15.17 -6.87
CA ILE A 346 -5.65 13.72 -6.83
C ILE A 346 -5.72 13.22 -8.26
N ARG A 347 -4.66 12.53 -8.68
CA ARG A 347 -4.59 11.86 -9.98
C ARG A 347 -4.73 10.36 -9.75
N THR A 348 -5.45 9.69 -10.63
CA THR A 348 -5.62 8.24 -10.61
C THR A 348 -4.97 7.64 -11.86
N TYR A 349 -4.35 6.48 -11.70
CA TYR A 349 -3.62 5.79 -12.76
C TYR A 349 -3.98 4.31 -12.78
N LEU A 350 -3.93 3.68 -13.95
CA LEU A 350 -4.07 2.23 -14.11
C LEU A 350 -5.33 1.63 -13.46
N LEU A 351 -6.49 2.30 -13.60
CA LEU A 351 -7.77 1.73 -13.20
C LEU A 351 -8.04 0.44 -14.00
N GLU A 352 -8.38 -0.65 -13.32
CA GLU A 352 -8.74 -1.93 -13.94
C GLU A 352 -10.12 -1.84 -14.60
N ARG A 353 -10.18 -1.26 -15.80
CA ARG A 353 -11.43 -1.03 -16.55
C ARG A 353 -12.14 -2.34 -16.92
N SER A 354 -11.40 -3.43 -17.11
CA SER A 354 -11.96 -4.76 -17.43
C SER A 354 -12.91 -5.29 -16.35
N ARG A 355 -12.67 -4.95 -15.07
CA ARG A 355 -13.50 -5.41 -13.94
C ARG A 355 -14.97 -5.04 -14.05
N VAL A 356 -15.29 -3.93 -14.71
CA VAL A 356 -16.68 -3.49 -14.90
C VAL A 356 -17.47 -4.55 -15.65
N CYS A 357 -16.89 -5.15 -16.69
CA CYS A 357 -17.58 -6.11 -17.55
C CYS A 357 -17.29 -7.57 -17.20
N GLN A 358 -16.18 -7.87 -16.51
CA GLN A 358 -15.69 -9.22 -16.25
C GLN A 358 -15.20 -9.38 -14.80
N ILE A 359 -15.78 -10.34 -14.07
CA ILE A 359 -15.42 -10.66 -12.68
C ILE A 359 -15.13 -12.17 -12.58
N SER A 360 -14.11 -12.54 -11.80
CA SER A 360 -13.85 -13.94 -11.44
C SER A 360 -14.48 -14.27 -10.10
N ASP A 361 -15.12 -15.44 -9.95
CA ASP A 361 -15.56 -15.91 -8.63
C ASP A 361 -14.35 -16.25 -7.74
N PRO A 362 -14.31 -15.89 -6.44
CA PRO A 362 -15.34 -15.21 -5.63
C PRO A 362 -15.09 -13.70 -5.40
N GLU A 363 -14.72 -12.94 -6.43
CA GLU A 363 -14.50 -11.48 -6.38
C GLU A 363 -15.81 -10.66 -6.57
N ARG A 364 -15.79 -9.35 -6.27
CA ARG A 364 -16.89 -8.41 -6.62
C ARG A 364 -16.46 -7.45 -7.74
N ASN A 365 -17.44 -6.79 -8.35
CA ASN A 365 -17.21 -5.56 -9.10
C ASN A 365 -16.78 -4.42 -8.15
N TYR A 366 -16.60 -3.21 -8.68
CA TYR A 366 -16.43 -2.00 -7.87
C TYR A 366 -17.59 -1.80 -6.90
N HIS A 367 -17.28 -1.32 -5.69
CA HIS A 367 -18.28 -1.23 -4.62
C HIS A 367 -19.47 -0.35 -5.01
N CYS A 368 -19.26 0.75 -5.75
CA CYS A 368 -20.27 1.73 -6.13
C CYS A 368 -21.56 1.13 -6.73
N PHE A 369 -21.46 0.03 -7.48
CA PHE A 369 -22.64 -0.67 -8.01
C PHE A 369 -23.48 -1.32 -6.90
N TYR A 370 -22.84 -1.99 -5.95
CA TYR A 370 -23.51 -2.62 -4.79
C TYR A 370 -24.03 -1.54 -3.82
N LEU A 371 -23.28 -0.46 -3.60
CA LEU A 371 -23.73 0.71 -2.84
C LEU A 371 -25.00 1.31 -3.46
N LEU A 372 -25.08 1.41 -4.79
CA LEU A 372 -26.23 1.95 -5.51
C LEU A 372 -27.44 1.00 -5.46
N CYS A 373 -27.23 -0.32 -5.56
CA CYS A 373 -28.26 -1.33 -5.29
C CYS A 373 -28.77 -1.32 -3.82
N ALA A 374 -27.96 -0.82 -2.88
CA ALA A 374 -28.28 -0.69 -1.46
C ALA A 374 -28.67 0.75 -1.05
N ALA A 375 -28.91 1.64 -2.01
CA ALA A 375 -29.31 3.02 -1.77
C ALA A 375 -30.72 3.13 -1.13
N PRO A 376 -31.13 4.30 -0.60
CA PRO A 376 -32.50 4.51 -0.12
C PRO A 376 -33.56 4.17 -1.18
N GLN A 377 -34.72 3.69 -0.73
CA GLN A 377 -35.79 3.19 -1.61
C GLN A 377 -36.19 4.17 -2.72
N GLU A 378 -36.24 5.47 -2.43
CA GLU A 378 -36.49 6.54 -3.40
C GLU A 378 -35.51 6.53 -4.60
N ILE A 379 -34.24 6.21 -4.34
CA ILE A 379 -33.18 6.11 -5.36
C ILE A 379 -33.34 4.81 -6.15
N ILE A 380 -33.63 3.70 -5.47
CA ILE A 380 -33.87 2.39 -6.09
C ILE A 380 -35.04 2.49 -7.08
N GLU A 381 -36.17 3.07 -6.67
CA GLU A 381 -37.35 3.24 -7.51
C GLU A 381 -37.10 4.21 -8.67
N LYS A 382 -36.47 5.37 -8.40
CA LYS A 382 -36.14 6.39 -9.41
C LYS A 382 -35.30 5.83 -10.56
N TYR A 383 -34.33 4.97 -10.26
CA TYR A 383 -33.43 4.37 -11.24
C TYR A 383 -33.83 2.92 -11.63
N LYS A 384 -34.98 2.43 -11.15
CA LYS A 384 -35.52 1.07 -11.40
C LYS A 384 -34.53 -0.05 -11.08
N LEU A 385 -33.79 0.11 -9.99
CA LEU A 385 -32.74 -0.80 -9.57
C LEU A 385 -33.31 -2.08 -8.94
N GLY A 386 -32.57 -3.18 -9.07
CA GLY A 386 -32.89 -4.48 -8.50
C GLY A 386 -31.81 -4.98 -7.54
N LYS A 387 -31.91 -6.25 -7.16
CA LYS A 387 -30.83 -6.94 -6.41
C LYS A 387 -29.59 -7.07 -7.30
N PRO A 388 -28.36 -7.03 -6.75
CA PRO A 388 -27.14 -7.25 -7.55
C PRO A 388 -27.19 -8.49 -8.46
N SER A 389 -27.82 -9.58 -8.00
CA SER A 389 -27.99 -10.82 -8.77
C SER A 389 -28.80 -10.68 -10.08
N SER A 390 -29.59 -9.62 -10.27
CA SER A 390 -30.33 -9.40 -11.53
C SER A 390 -29.51 -8.71 -12.62
N PHE A 391 -28.31 -8.21 -12.31
CA PHE A 391 -27.47 -7.49 -13.28
C PHE A 391 -26.32 -8.37 -13.76
N HIS A 392 -26.16 -8.49 -15.09
CA HIS A 392 -25.14 -9.34 -15.70
C HIS A 392 -23.70 -8.95 -15.30
N TYR A 393 -23.44 -7.67 -15.06
CA TYR A 393 -22.12 -7.20 -14.61
C TYR A 393 -21.89 -7.35 -13.09
N LEU A 394 -22.86 -7.87 -12.33
CA LEU A 394 -22.72 -8.11 -10.89
C LEU A 394 -22.93 -9.58 -10.49
N ASN A 395 -23.53 -10.40 -11.37
CA ASN A 395 -23.88 -11.81 -11.11
C ASN A 395 -22.93 -12.87 -11.68
N GLN A 396 -21.77 -12.45 -12.19
CA GLN A 396 -20.70 -13.36 -12.66
C GLN A 396 -19.96 -14.06 -11.51
N SER A 397 -20.10 -13.57 -10.27
CA SER A 397 -19.66 -14.22 -9.05
C SER A 397 -20.85 -14.45 -8.12
N ASN A 398 -20.76 -15.48 -7.28
CA ASN A 398 -21.71 -15.75 -6.20
C ASN A 398 -21.50 -14.83 -4.98
N CYS A 399 -20.57 -13.87 -5.04
CA CYS A 399 -20.33 -12.93 -3.96
C CYS A 399 -21.07 -11.60 -4.17
N TYR A 400 -22.16 -11.42 -3.42
CA TYR A 400 -22.95 -10.19 -3.43
C TYR A 400 -22.73 -9.32 -2.18
N GLU A 401 -22.43 -9.93 -1.04
CA GLU A 401 -22.28 -9.27 0.26
C GLU A 401 -20.86 -9.41 0.82
N LEU A 402 -20.50 -8.54 1.75
CA LEU A 402 -19.21 -8.53 2.44
C LEU A 402 -19.40 -8.66 3.96
N VAL A 403 -18.71 -9.64 4.56
CA VAL A 403 -18.82 -9.92 5.99
C VAL A 403 -18.40 -8.70 6.82
N GLY A 404 -19.31 -8.19 7.64
CA GLY A 404 -19.07 -7.04 8.53
C GLY A 404 -19.10 -5.67 7.85
N VAL A 405 -19.55 -5.58 6.60
CA VAL A 405 -19.67 -4.32 5.84
C VAL A 405 -21.14 -4.11 5.45
N SER A 406 -21.60 -2.85 5.46
CA SER A 406 -22.96 -2.50 5.06
C SER A 406 -22.93 -1.57 3.85
N ASP A 407 -23.23 -2.10 2.66
CA ASP A 407 -23.26 -1.33 1.41
C ASP A 407 -24.24 -0.12 1.51
N ALA A 408 -25.32 -0.22 2.30
CA ALA A 408 -26.25 0.89 2.54
C ALA A 408 -25.65 2.02 3.43
N HIS A 409 -24.88 1.66 4.46
CA HIS A 409 -24.15 2.65 5.27
C HIS A 409 -23.07 3.34 4.43
N ASP A 410 -22.34 2.56 3.64
CA ASP A 410 -21.20 3.05 2.87
C ASP A 410 -21.65 3.88 1.65
N TYR A 411 -22.87 3.66 1.14
CA TYR A 411 -23.54 4.60 0.22
C TYR A 411 -23.71 5.98 0.87
N LEU A 412 -24.23 6.05 2.10
CA LEU A 412 -24.40 7.31 2.83
C LEU A 412 -23.07 7.96 3.23
N ALA A 413 -22.03 7.16 3.53
CA ALA A 413 -20.67 7.67 3.73
C ALA A 413 -20.09 8.27 2.44
N THR A 414 -20.25 7.57 1.31
CA THR A 414 -19.81 8.02 -0.02
C THR A 414 -20.52 9.30 -0.44
N ARG A 415 -21.83 9.41 -0.23
CA ARG A 415 -22.60 10.63 -0.55
C ARG A 415 -22.12 11.84 0.28
N ARG A 416 -21.94 11.67 1.59
CA ARG A 416 -21.37 12.72 2.45
C ARG A 416 -19.95 13.12 2.02
N ALA A 417 -19.13 12.17 1.57
CA ALA A 417 -17.81 12.45 1.03
C ALA A 417 -17.87 13.23 -0.30
N MET A 418 -18.85 12.95 -1.18
CA MET A 418 -19.11 13.76 -2.38
C MET A 418 -19.48 15.20 -2.04
N ASP A 419 -20.41 15.40 -1.09
CA ASP A 419 -20.80 16.73 -0.58
C ASP A 419 -19.57 17.50 -0.03
N ILE A 420 -18.67 16.80 0.66
CA ILE A 420 -17.47 17.37 1.28
C ILE A 420 -16.42 17.81 0.25
N VAL A 421 -16.20 17.00 -0.79
CA VAL A 421 -15.26 17.28 -1.89
C VAL A 421 -15.78 18.37 -2.83
N GLY A 422 -17.07 18.75 -2.71
CA GLY A 422 -17.69 19.82 -3.48
C GLY A 422 -18.44 19.35 -4.72
N ILE A 423 -18.72 18.04 -4.84
CA ILE A 423 -19.54 17.49 -5.92
C ILE A 423 -21.00 17.82 -5.62
N SER A 424 -21.59 18.68 -6.44
CA SER A 424 -22.96 19.18 -6.22
C SER A 424 -24.01 18.08 -6.29
N ALA A 425 -25.17 18.30 -5.65
CA ALA A 425 -26.29 17.36 -5.71
C ALA A 425 -26.74 17.05 -7.16
N GLN A 426 -26.60 18.01 -8.09
CA GLN A 426 -26.89 17.79 -9.51
C GLN A 426 -25.87 16.84 -10.17
N GLU A 427 -24.59 16.96 -9.83
CA GLU A 427 -23.54 16.05 -10.31
C GLU A 427 -23.69 14.65 -9.70
N GLN A 428 -24.02 14.54 -8.40
CA GLN A 428 -24.31 13.26 -7.77
C GLN A 428 -25.50 12.54 -8.45
N VAL A 429 -26.55 13.27 -8.84
CA VAL A 429 -27.67 12.72 -9.61
C VAL A 429 -27.23 12.23 -11.00
N LYS A 430 -26.31 12.93 -11.68
CA LYS A 430 -25.72 12.50 -12.96
C LYS A 430 -24.83 11.26 -12.78
N ILE A 431 -24.02 11.21 -11.73
CA ILE A 431 -23.16 10.06 -11.40
C ILE A 431 -24.01 8.82 -11.13
N ASN A 432 -25.03 8.91 -10.28
CA ASN A 432 -25.93 7.80 -9.99
C ASN A 432 -26.72 7.35 -11.23
N PHE A 433 -27.12 8.29 -12.09
CA PHE A 433 -27.76 7.97 -13.36
C PHE A 433 -26.83 7.19 -14.29
N LEU A 434 -25.58 7.66 -14.48
CA LEU A 434 -24.58 6.96 -15.28
C LEU A 434 -24.27 5.57 -14.74
N LEU A 435 -24.14 5.41 -13.41
CA LEU A 435 -23.96 4.11 -12.77
C LEU A 435 -25.17 3.18 -12.97
N SER A 436 -26.40 3.70 -12.97
CA SER A 436 -27.61 2.90 -13.20
C SER A 436 -27.82 2.47 -14.65
N MET A 437 -27.09 3.08 -15.60
CA MET A 437 -27.13 2.75 -17.02
C MET A 437 -26.09 1.69 -17.42
N ILE A 438 -25.15 1.37 -16.52
CA ILE A 438 -24.10 0.35 -16.67
C ILE A 438 -24.58 -0.95 -16.01
#